data_AF-A0A9Q1F5Q7-F1
#
_entry.id   AF-A0A9Q1F5Q7-F1
#
_cell.length_a   1.000
_cell.length_b   1.000
_cell.length_c   1.000
_cell.angle_alpha   90.00
_cell.angle_beta   90.00
_cell.angle_gamma   90.00
#
_symmetry.space_group_name_H-M   'P 1'
#
loop_
_entity.id
_entity.type
_entity.pdbx_description
1 polymer ?
#
loop_
_entity_poly.entity_id
_entity_poly.type
_entity_poly.pdbx_seq_one_letter_code
_entity_poly.pdbx_strand_id
1 'polypeptide(L)'
;MHIYPGFNWETGMFLPASSAAPVHRYQLAPFPNNRTAVLRCQTSETAVDSHEAVLRFNAAPTEGYEKDVGNKTTVRIINSQILAKPTHRFNTSSLYKDVVLVAWDPAPYTVNLHKWYRNPDYDLFGPYVERRQHRPAQPFYILHPTFIWQLWDFIQGHTQENIQPNPPSSGFIGIVLMMSLCKEVHVYEYIPSLRQTDLCHYHERYYDAACTLGAYHPLLYEKMLIQHMNTGSERDLKRNGKVTLPGFSTVDCDP
;
A
#
# COMPACT_ATOMS: atom_id res chain seq x y z
N MET A 1 23.52 16.12 -20.10
CA MET A 1 23.00 15.50 -18.87
C MET A 1 21.94 16.44 -18.32
N HIS A 2 20.67 16.28 -18.71
CA HIS A 2 19.61 17.21 -18.31
C HIS A 2 19.11 16.82 -16.92
N ILE A 3 19.56 17.59 -15.92
CA ILE A 3 19.04 17.59 -14.56
C ILE A 3 17.65 18.25 -14.64
N TYR A 4 16.58 17.50 -14.40
CA TYR A 4 15.24 18.09 -14.32
C TYR A 4 15.16 18.98 -13.06
N PRO A 5 14.91 20.28 -13.21
CA PRO A 5 15.07 21.28 -12.14
C PRO A 5 13.98 21.24 -11.04
N GLY A 6 13.30 20.12 -10.84
CA GLY A 6 12.19 19.99 -9.88
C GLY A 6 12.27 18.81 -8.91
N PHE A 7 13.33 17.98 -8.97
CA PHE A 7 13.52 16.89 -8.02
C PHE A 7 14.30 17.40 -6.81
N ASN A 8 13.63 17.58 -5.68
CA ASN A 8 14.31 17.90 -4.43
C ASN A 8 14.86 16.60 -3.82
N TRP A 9 16.19 16.47 -3.81
CA TRP A 9 16.91 15.31 -3.27
C TRP A 9 16.83 15.20 -1.74
N GLU A 10 16.47 16.27 -1.04
CA GLU A 10 16.31 16.28 0.42
C GLU A 10 14.93 15.74 0.85
N THR A 11 13.92 15.83 -0.01
CA THR A 11 12.54 15.39 0.28
C THR A 11 12.07 14.22 -0.58
N GLY A 12 12.80 13.86 -1.64
CA GLY A 12 12.46 12.76 -2.56
C GLY A 12 11.19 13.00 -3.39
N MET A 13 10.65 14.22 -3.43
CA MET A 13 9.37 14.55 -4.06
C MET A 13 9.51 15.61 -5.16
N PHE A 14 8.72 15.44 -6.23
CA PHE A 14 8.19 16.59 -6.97
C PHE A 14 7.00 17.12 -6.17
N LEU A 15 7.11 18.34 -5.62
CA LEU A 15 6.07 18.95 -4.79
C LEU A 15 4.78 19.20 -5.60
N PRO A 16 3.59 18.80 -5.10
CA PRO A 16 2.31 19.22 -5.69
C PRO A 16 2.07 20.71 -5.47
N ALA A 17 1.44 21.36 -6.44
CA ALA A 17 0.82 22.66 -6.24
C ALA A 17 -0.58 22.47 -5.63
N SER A 18 -0.76 22.97 -4.41
CA SER A 18 -2.04 23.20 -3.70
C SER A 18 -2.72 22.04 -2.95
N SER A 19 -3.36 22.43 -1.83
CA SER A 19 -3.80 21.65 -0.68
C SER A 19 -5.25 21.12 -0.75
N ALA A 20 -5.52 20.16 0.14
CA ALA A 20 -6.73 19.36 0.35
C ALA A 20 -8.09 20.08 0.35
N ALA A 21 -9.14 19.33 -0.04
CA ALA A 21 -10.56 19.70 0.09
C ALA A 21 -11.32 18.70 1.01
N PRO A 22 -12.34 19.15 1.78
CA PRO A 22 -13.02 18.34 2.79
C PRO A 22 -14.30 17.65 2.26
N VAL A 23 -14.74 16.54 2.90
CA VAL A 23 -15.91 15.73 2.47
C VAL A 23 -16.85 15.41 3.66
N HIS A 24 -18.17 15.46 3.42
CA HIS A 24 -19.27 15.25 4.39
C HIS A 24 -20.00 13.87 4.23
N ARG A 25 -20.72 13.47 5.30
CA ARG A 25 -21.28 12.13 5.68
C ARG A 25 -22.59 11.71 5.01
N TYR A 26 -22.78 10.39 4.76
CA TYR A 26 -24.08 9.64 4.79
C TYR A 26 -23.86 8.10 5.00
N GLN A 27 -24.95 7.35 5.26
CA GLN A 27 -25.04 6.12 6.10
C GLN A 27 -25.51 4.83 5.35
N LEU A 28 -25.13 3.64 5.90
CA LEU A 28 -25.79 2.29 5.94
C LEU A 28 -25.39 1.09 5.02
N ALA A 29 -25.18 -0.07 5.70
CA ALA A 29 -25.59 -1.48 5.43
C ALA A 29 -24.69 -2.50 4.62
N PRO A 30 -24.73 -3.84 4.93
CA PRO A 30 -23.58 -4.77 4.84
C PRO A 30 -23.70 -5.96 3.87
N PHE A 31 -22.63 -6.43 3.18
CA PHE A 31 -22.52 -7.76 2.49
C PHE A 31 -21.05 -8.13 2.07
N PRO A 32 -20.73 -9.37 1.59
CA PRO A 32 -19.48 -10.11 1.92
C PRO A 32 -18.47 -10.40 0.76
N ASN A 33 -17.20 -10.71 1.14
CA ASN A 33 -16.16 -11.63 0.57
C ASN A 33 -14.82 -11.10 -0.06
N ASN A 34 -13.69 -11.76 0.25
CA ASN A 34 -12.30 -11.92 -0.29
C ASN A 34 -11.71 -11.26 -1.59
N ARG A 35 -10.43 -10.84 -1.74
CA ARG A 35 -9.25 -10.52 -0.88
C ARG A 35 -8.31 -9.56 -1.64
N THR A 36 -7.92 -8.48 -1.01
CA THR A 36 -6.56 -7.87 -1.01
C THR A 36 -6.54 -7.12 0.31
N ALA A 37 -5.36 -6.83 0.87
CA ALA A 37 -5.25 -5.74 1.83
C ALA A 37 -5.94 -4.50 1.24
N VAL A 38 -7.18 -4.28 1.68
CA VAL A 38 -7.89 -3.04 1.44
C VAL A 38 -7.65 -2.26 2.72
N LEU A 39 -6.97 -1.13 2.63
CA LEU A 39 -6.73 -0.27 3.79
C LEU A 39 -7.70 0.87 3.74
N ARG A 40 -8.36 1.14 4.86
CA ARG A 40 -9.51 2.03 4.85
C ARG A 40 -9.57 2.98 6.03
N CYS A 41 -9.89 4.24 5.74
CA CYS A 41 -10.13 5.33 6.72
C CYS A 41 -11.61 5.33 7.15
N GLN A 42 -11.95 5.24 8.44
CA GLN A 42 -13.36 5.10 8.86
C GLN A 42 -14.01 6.36 9.47
N THR A 43 -15.33 6.50 9.18
CA THR A 43 -16.37 6.62 10.23
C THR A 43 -17.49 5.59 9.96
N SER A 44 -17.66 4.62 10.88
CA SER A 44 -18.73 3.61 11.02
C SER A 44 -19.47 3.06 9.77
N GLU A 45 -19.02 1.89 9.28
CA GLU A 45 -19.76 0.68 8.81
C GLU A 45 -19.05 -0.08 7.65
N THR A 46 -19.52 -1.31 7.40
CA THR A 46 -18.83 -2.54 6.94
C THR A 46 -18.57 -2.74 5.43
N ALA A 47 -19.05 -1.87 4.54
CA ALA A 47 -18.77 -1.97 3.10
C ALA A 47 -17.36 -1.45 2.77
N VAL A 48 -16.76 -1.89 1.66
CA VAL A 48 -15.49 -1.30 1.19
C VAL A 48 -15.65 0.17 0.89
N ASP A 49 -16.76 0.50 0.25
CA ASP A 49 -16.96 1.82 -0.32
C ASP A 49 -17.55 2.82 0.68
N SER A 50 -17.90 2.40 1.90
CA SER A 50 -18.35 3.30 2.99
C SER A 50 -17.21 4.11 3.62
N HIS A 51 -15.96 3.74 3.37
CA HIS A 51 -14.79 4.41 3.94
C HIS A 51 -14.42 5.66 3.16
N GLU A 52 -13.84 6.66 3.84
CA GLU A 52 -13.47 7.94 3.21
C GLU A 52 -12.41 7.75 2.13
N ALA A 53 -11.43 6.89 2.41
CA ALA A 53 -10.38 6.51 1.49
C ALA A 53 -10.19 5.00 1.44
N VAL A 54 -9.89 4.49 0.25
CA VAL A 54 -9.55 3.08 0.00
C VAL A 54 -8.19 3.00 -0.70
N LEU A 55 -7.23 2.33 -0.08
CA LEU A 55 -5.93 2.04 -0.68
C LEU A 55 -5.90 0.64 -1.29
N ARG A 56 -5.43 0.54 -2.54
CA ARG A 56 -5.18 -0.74 -3.25
C ARG A 56 -3.73 -0.88 -3.71
N PHE A 57 -3.35 -2.09 -4.06
CA PHE A 57 -1.98 -2.43 -4.42
C PHE A 57 -1.84 -2.85 -5.87
N ASN A 58 -0.76 -2.41 -6.51
CA ASN A 58 -0.29 -2.93 -7.79
C ASN A 58 -1.41 -3.00 -8.85
N ALA A 59 -1.54 -4.13 -9.54
CA ALA A 59 -2.53 -4.37 -10.59
C ALA A 59 -3.88 -4.91 -10.07
N ALA A 60 -4.15 -4.86 -8.76
CA ALA A 60 -5.36 -5.41 -8.17
C ALA A 60 -6.64 -4.71 -8.70
N PRO A 61 -7.51 -5.39 -9.48
CA PRO A 61 -8.67 -4.80 -10.14
C PRO A 61 -9.93 -4.79 -9.27
N THR A 62 -10.86 -3.87 -9.54
CA THR A 62 -12.20 -3.89 -8.94
C THR A 62 -13.24 -4.49 -9.87
N GLU A 63 -13.09 -4.26 -11.18
CA GLU A 63 -14.01 -4.72 -12.21
C GLU A 63 -14.18 -6.24 -12.18
N GLY A 64 -15.42 -6.71 -12.02
CA GLY A 64 -15.75 -8.13 -11.91
C GLY A 64 -15.60 -8.72 -10.51
N TYR A 65 -15.15 -7.94 -9.52
CA TYR A 65 -14.94 -8.33 -8.12
C TYR A 65 -15.62 -7.37 -7.14
N GLU A 66 -16.52 -6.50 -7.59
CA GLU A 66 -17.03 -5.37 -6.80
C GLU A 66 -17.78 -5.81 -5.55
N LYS A 67 -18.48 -6.95 -5.61
CA LYS A 67 -19.18 -7.54 -4.45
C LYS A 67 -18.21 -7.89 -3.32
N ASP A 68 -17.00 -8.28 -3.72
CA ASP A 68 -15.99 -8.81 -2.83
C ASP A 68 -15.07 -7.68 -2.33
N VAL A 69 -14.47 -6.97 -3.27
CA VAL A 69 -13.42 -6.00 -2.99
C VAL A 69 -13.90 -4.56 -3.05
N GLY A 70 -15.17 -4.29 -3.37
CA GLY A 70 -15.70 -2.95 -3.59
C GLY A 70 -15.25 -2.32 -4.91
N ASN A 71 -15.76 -1.12 -5.21
CA ASN A 71 -15.42 -0.38 -6.43
C ASN A 71 -14.52 0.85 -6.18
N LYS A 72 -14.48 1.38 -4.95
CA LYS A 72 -13.70 2.59 -4.64
C LYS A 72 -12.21 2.30 -4.64
N THR A 73 -11.44 3.21 -5.23
CA THR A 73 -9.98 3.33 -5.08
C THR A 73 -9.64 4.81 -4.97
N THR A 74 -8.97 5.20 -3.87
CA THR A 74 -8.55 6.59 -3.63
C THR A 74 -7.04 6.71 -3.81
N VAL A 75 -6.31 5.76 -3.23
CA VAL A 75 -4.84 5.68 -3.29
C VAL A 75 -4.46 4.32 -3.87
N ARG A 76 -3.44 4.28 -4.73
CA ARG A 76 -2.86 3.03 -5.20
C ARG A 76 -1.35 3.05 -5.02
N ILE A 77 -0.86 2.13 -4.19
CA ILE A 77 0.57 1.88 -4.06
C ILE A 77 0.99 0.90 -5.15
N ILE A 78 2.04 1.24 -5.88
CA ILE A 78 2.60 0.42 -6.95
C ILE A 78 4.09 0.24 -6.74
N ASN A 79 4.61 -0.97 -6.91
CA ASN A 79 6.06 -1.16 -6.99
C ASN A 79 6.59 -0.76 -8.38
N SER A 80 7.91 -0.59 -8.50
CA SER A 80 8.58 -0.21 -9.75
C SER A 80 8.38 -1.19 -10.90
N GLN A 81 8.12 -2.48 -10.61
CA GLN A 81 7.80 -3.46 -11.65
C GLN A 81 6.51 -3.13 -12.40
N ILE A 82 5.51 -2.55 -11.72
CA ILE A 82 4.26 -2.10 -12.35
C ILE A 82 4.53 -1.04 -13.41
N LEU A 83 5.48 -0.14 -13.16
CA LEU A 83 5.85 0.91 -14.11
C LEU A 83 6.68 0.35 -15.27
N ALA A 84 7.62 -0.56 -14.98
CA ALA A 84 8.61 -1.00 -15.95
C ALA A 84 8.14 -2.15 -16.86
N LYS A 85 7.29 -3.07 -16.38
CA LYS A 85 6.90 -4.25 -17.17
C LYS A 85 5.68 -3.96 -18.05
N PRO A 86 5.78 -4.13 -19.39
CA PRO A 86 4.67 -3.84 -20.32
C PRO A 86 3.38 -4.63 -20.04
N THR A 87 3.50 -5.82 -19.42
CA THR A 87 2.37 -6.69 -19.06
C THR A 87 1.36 -6.00 -18.13
N HIS A 88 1.81 -5.07 -17.29
CA HIS A 88 0.94 -4.33 -16.38
C HIS A 88 0.22 -3.15 -17.04
N ARG A 89 0.56 -2.81 -18.29
CA ARG A 89 -0.13 -1.78 -19.09
C ARG A 89 -0.29 -0.45 -18.34
N PHE A 90 0.74 -0.03 -17.61
CA PHE A 90 0.68 1.13 -16.71
C PHE A 90 0.11 2.39 -17.38
N ASN A 91 0.55 2.71 -18.60
CA ASN A 91 0.13 3.91 -19.32
C ASN A 91 -1.32 3.83 -19.86
N THR A 92 -1.84 2.64 -20.16
CA THR A 92 -3.14 2.49 -20.84
C THR A 92 -4.26 2.02 -19.93
N SER A 93 -3.96 1.23 -18.90
CA SER A 93 -4.95 0.66 -17.98
C SER A 93 -5.72 1.73 -17.20
N SER A 94 -7.02 1.52 -17.00
CA SER A 94 -7.89 2.35 -16.15
C SER A 94 -7.52 2.26 -14.66
N LEU A 95 -6.88 1.17 -14.23
CA LEU A 95 -6.52 0.93 -12.82
C LEU A 95 -5.62 2.02 -12.22
N TYR A 96 -4.84 2.70 -13.06
CA TYR A 96 -3.87 3.71 -12.65
C TYR A 96 -4.31 5.13 -13.04
N LYS A 97 -5.55 5.31 -13.48
CA LYS A 97 -6.10 6.62 -13.85
C LYS A 97 -7.00 7.11 -12.73
N ASP A 98 -7.02 8.43 -12.55
CA ASP A 98 -7.98 9.14 -11.69
C ASP A 98 -7.95 8.70 -10.21
N VAL A 99 -6.77 8.25 -9.76
CA VAL A 99 -6.44 7.90 -8.37
C VAL A 99 -5.11 8.55 -7.96
N VAL A 100 -4.87 8.70 -6.66
CA VAL A 100 -3.54 9.06 -6.14
C VAL A 100 -2.60 7.88 -6.32
N LEU A 101 -1.47 8.08 -6.99
CA LEU A 101 -0.45 7.05 -7.17
C LEU A 101 0.71 7.28 -6.21
N VAL A 102 1.20 6.20 -5.62
CA VAL A 102 2.39 6.19 -4.76
C VAL A 102 3.28 5.04 -5.23
N ALA A 103 4.37 5.36 -5.93
CA ALA A 103 5.32 4.38 -6.39
C ALA A 103 6.46 4.15 -5.39
N TRP A 104 7.01 2.94 -5.38
CA TRP A 104 8.18 2.61 -4.58
C TRP A 104 9.09 1.62 -5.31
N ASP A 105 10.38 1.67 -5.02
CA ASP A 105 11.42 0.79 -5.58
C ASP A 105 12.40 0.40 -4.47
N PRO A 106 12.90 -0.85 -4.44
CA PRO A 106 13.97 -1.24 -3.55
C PRO A 106 15.26 -0.44 -3.82
N ALA A 107 15.73 0.31 -2.84
CA ALA A 107 17.05 0.94 -2.88
C ALA A 107 18.04 0.15 -2.01
N PRO A 108 19.37 0.31 -2.20
CA PRO A 108 20.35 -0.24 -1.25
C PRO A 108 20.07 0.24 0.18
N TYR A 109 20.32 -0.60 1.18
CA TYR A 109 20.12 -0.27 2.61
C TYR A 109 20.86 1.00 3.05
N THR A 110 21.99 1.32 2.43
CA THR A 110 22.75 2.56 2.69
C THR A 110 22.05 3.83 2.22
N VAL A 111 20.91 3.71 1.53
CA VAL A 111 20.08 4.81 1.03
C VAL A 111 20.87 5.86 0.23
N ASN A 112 21.84 5.41 -0.57
CA ASN A 112 22.54 6.31 -1.47
C ASN A 112 21.63 6.68 -2.66
N LEU A 113 20.97 7.84 -2.57
CA LEU A 113 20.00 8.30 -3.58
C LEU A 113 20.60 8.45 -4.97
N HIS A 114 21.86 8.89 -5.09
CA HIS A 114 22.53 8.99 -6.39
C HIS A 114 22.77 7.61 -7.02
N LYS A 115 23.16 6.62 -6.22
CA LYS A 115 23.34 5.23 -6.68
C LYS A 115 22.00 4.61 -7.07
N TRP A 116 20.98 4.81 -6.23
CA TRP A 116 19.63 4.33 -6.50
C TRP A 116 19.04 4.96 -7.77
N TYR A 117 19.16 6.27 -7.95
CA TYR A 117 18.69 6.95 -9.16
C TYR A 117 19.36 6.42 -10.45
N ARG A 118 20.65 6.11 -10.40
CA ARG A 118 21.39 5.58 -11.56
C ARG A 118 21.10 4.11 -11.85
N ASN A 119 20.75 3.34 -10.83
CA ASN A 119 20.55 1.90 -10.94
C ASN A 119 19.43 1.44 -9.99
N PRO A 120 18.17 1.81 -10.30
CA PRO A 120 17.01 1.30 -9.57
C PRO A 120 16.80 -0.19 -9.89
N ASP A 121 16.01 -0.89 -9.08
CA ASP A 121 15.71 -2.31 -9.33
C ASP A 121 14.94 -2.49 -10.64
N TYR A 122 14.00 -1.58 -10.90
CA TYR A 122 13.32 -1.43 -12.19
C TYR A 122 13.23 0.06 -12.58
N ASP A 123 13.07 0.36 -13.88
CA ASP A 123 12.92 1.76 -14.34
C ASP A 123 11.64 2.40 -13.78
N LEU A 124 11.83 3.07 -12.63
CA LEU A 124 10.83 3.85 -11.93
C LEU A 124 10.72 5.27 -12.51
N PHE A 125 11.85 5.89 -12.83
CA PHE A 125 11.91 7.33 -13.08
C PHE A 125 11.44 7.71 -14.48
N GLY A 126 11.72 6.90 -15.51
CA GLY A 126 11.27 7.17 -16.88
C GLY A 126 9.75 7.25 -16.98
N PRO A 127 9.02 6.16 -16.63
CA PRO A 127 7.55 6.15 -16.67
C PRO A 127 6.92 7.16 -15.70
N TYR A 128 7.57 7.45 -14.57
CA TYR A 128 7.10 8.49 -13.65
C TYR A 128 7.10 9.88 -14.32
N VAL A 129 8.21 10.27 -14.96
CA VAL A 129 8.34 11.55 -15.65
C VAL A 129 7.33 11.63 -16.80
N GLU A 130 7.22 10.58 -17.61
CA GLU A 130 6.24 10.49 -18.70
C GLU A 130 4.80 10.70 -18.19
N ARG A 131 4.43 10.05 -17.08
CA ARG A 131 3.11 10.20 -16.47
C ARG A 131 2.86 11.62 -16.00
N ARG A 132 3.83 12.25 -15.33
CA ARG A 132 3.70 13.63 -14.82
C ARG A 132 3.57 14.64 -15.96
N GLN A 133 4.17 14.38 -17.12
CA GLN A 133 4.00 15.20 -18.33
C GLN A 133 2.60 15.07 -18.94
N HIS A 134 2.09 13.84 -19.07
CA HIS A 134 0.79 13.58 -19.70
C HIS A 134 -0.42 13.83 -18.77
N ARG A 135 -0.25 13.68 -17.45
CA ARG A 135 -1.29 13.84 -16.42
C ARG A 135 -0.79 14.68 -15.24
N PRO A 136 -0.46 15.97 -15.46
CA PRO A 136 0.12 16.82 -14.42
C PRO A 136 -0.81 17.03 -13.22
N ALA A 137 -2.12 16.95 -13.42
CA ALA A 137 -3.12 17.10 -12.36
C ALA A 137 -3.29 15.83 -11.48
N GLN A 138 -2.88 14.65 -11.96
CA GLN A 138 -2.99 13.41 -11.17
C GLN A 138 -1.87 13.39 -10.11
N PRO A 139 -2.18 13.31 -8.80
CA PRO A 139 -1.15 13.18 -7.78
C PRO A 139 -0.39 11.87 -7.97
N PHE A 140 0.93 11.97 -8.10
CA PHE A 140 1.81 10.83 -8.27
C PHE A 140 3.13 11.06 -7.54
N TYR A 141 3.37 10.26 -6.51
CA TYR A 141 4.50 10.36 -5.60
C TYR A 141 5.46 9.17 -5.75
N ILE A 142 6.72 9.37 -5.39
CA ILE A 142 7.70 8.31 -5.18
C ILE A 142 8.01 8.28 -3.68
N LEU A 143 7.93 7.11 -3.06
CA LEU A 143 8.32 6.94 -1.67
C LEU A 143 9.84 7.04 -1.52
N HIS A 144 10.27 7.81 -0.52
CA HIS A 144 11.67 7.91 -0.18
C HIS A 144 12.19 6.57 0.36
N PRO A 145 13.32 6.03 -0.11
CA PRO A 145 13.79 4.70 0.29
C PRO A 145 14.12 4.57 1.79
N THR A 146 14.47 5.67 2.47
CA THR A 146 14.64 5.66 3.93
C THR A 146 13.39 5.21 4.66
N PHE A 147 12.19 5.62 4.22
CA PHE A 147 10.94 5.21 4.85
C PHE A 147 10.82 3.68 4.81
N ILE A 148 11.15 3.06 3.67
CA ILE A 148 11.05 1.61 3.47
C ILE A 148 12.00 0.86 4.40
N TRP A 149 13.25 1.32 4.51
CA TRP A 149 14.24 0.68 5.38
C TRP A 149 14.01 0.94 6.87
N GLN A 150 13.45 2.10 7.24
CA GLN A 150 12.99 2.33 8.62
C GLN A 150 11.87 1.37 9.03
N LEU A 151 10.95 1.03 8.11
CA LEU A 151 9.96 0.00 8.37
C LEU A 151 10.60 -1.39 8.52
N TRP A 152 11.63 -1.69 7.74
CA TRP A 152 12.39 -2.94 7.89
C TRP A 152 13.09 -3.00 9.25
N ASP A 153 13.78 -1.93 9.65
CA ASP A 153 14.46 -1.83 10.95
C ASP A 153 13.46 -1.98 12.10
N PHE A 154 12.25 -1.41 11.94
CA PHE A 154 11.18 -1.58 12.91
C PHE A 154 10.73 -3.04 13.03
N ILE A 155 10.56 -3.76 11.91
CA ILE A 155 10.19 -5.18 11.94
C ILE A 155 11.30 -6.02 12.58
N GLN A 156 12.55 -5.79 12.17
CA GLN A 156 13.71 -6.50 12.71
C GLN A 156 13.90 -6.23 14.20
N GLY A 157 13.72 -4.98 14.65
CA GLY A 157 13.87 -4.61 16.06
C GLY A 157 12.84 -5.26 16.99
N HIS A 158 11.69 -5.69 16.45
CA HIS A 158 10.65 -6.40 17.20
C HIS A 158 10.63 -7.92 16.95
N THR A 159 11.65 -8.43 16.25
CA THR A 159 11.78 -9.86 15.91
C THR A 159 13.10 -10.39 16.46
N GLN A 160 13.06 -11.53 17.15
CA GLN A 160 14.28 -12.15 17.72
C GLN A 160 15.19 -12.76 16.65
N GLU A 161 14.59 -13.27 15.57
CA GLU A 161 15.30 -13.89 14.46
C GLU A 161 15.70 -12.86 13.40
N ASN A 162 16.73 -13.18 12.61
CA ASN A 162 17.10 -12.38 11.45
C ASN A 162 16.02 -12.54 10.37
N ILE A 163 15.36 -11.45 10.02
CA ILE A 163 14.33 -11.44 8.98
C ILE A 163 14.99 -11.39 7.59
N GLN A 164 14.20 -11.64 6.55
CA GLN A 164 14.66 -11.55 5.16
C GLN A 164 15.29 -10.17 4.89
N PRO A 165 16.51 -10.07 4.33
CA PRO A 165 17.20 -8.80 4.08
C PRO A 165 16.67 -8.08 2.83
N ASN A 166 15.35 -8.07 2.67
CA ASN A 166 14.59 -7.49 1.57
C ASN A 166 13.56 -6.50 2.15
N PRO A 167 13.14 -5.49 1.38
CA PRO A 167 12.20 -4.48 1.87
C PRO A 167 10.87 -5.10 2.31
N PRO A 168 10.11 -4.44 3.21
CA PRO A 168 8.76 -4.87 3.58
C PRO A 168 7.83 -4.93 2.37
N SER A 169 6.76 -5.72 2.48
CA SER A 169 5.77 -5.83 1.42
C SER A 169 5.07 -4.50 1.14
N SER A 170 4.54 -4.34 -0.08
CA SER A 170 3.68 -3.18 -0.39
C SER A 170 2.52 -3.07 0.59
N GLY A 171 1.99 -4.21 1.07
CA GLY A 171 0.93 -4.27 2.07
C GLY A 171 1.32 -3.55 3.36
N PHE A 172 2.46 -3.88 3.94
CA PHE A 172 2.94 -3.24 5.17
C PHE A 172 3.25 -1.76 4.99
N ILE A 173 3.93 -1.41 3.89
CA ILE A 173 4.19 -0.01 3.50
C ILE A 173 2.87 0.77 3.44
N GLY A 174 1.84 0.20 2.81
CA GLY A 174 0.53 0.82 2.73
C GLY A 174 -0.17 0.96 4.07
N ILE A 175 -0.07 -0.05 4.95
CA ILE A 175 -0.71 -0.01 6.28
C ILE A 175 -0.17 1.18 7.05
N VAL A 176 1.15 1.30 7.14
CA VAL A 176 1.80 2.38 7.88
C VAL A 176 1.51 3.74 7.23
N LEU A 177 1.52 3.83 5.89
CA LEU A 177 1.13 5.06 5.20
C LEU A 177 -0.31 5.49 5.56
N MET A 178 -1.26 4.55 5.59
CA MET A 178 -2.64 4.86 5.94
C MET A 178 -2.79 5.21 7.42
N MET A 179 -2.01 4.61 8.32
CA MET A 179 -2.00 5.00 9.73
C MET A 179 -1.53 6.45 9.93
N SER A 180 -0.62 6.95 9.07
CA SER A 180 -0.21 8.37 9.07
C SER A 180 -1.27 9.33 8.54
N LEU A 181 -2.21 8.85 7.73
CA LEU A 181 -3.21 9.69 7.05
C LEU A 181 -4.60 9.61 7.69
N CYS A 182 -4.86 8.55 8.44
CA CYS A 182 -6.17 8.22 8.99
C CYS A 182 -6.18 8.30 10.51
N LYS A 183 -7.39 8.36 11.08
CA LYS A 183 -7.60 8.17 12.53
C LYS A 183 -7.77 6.71 12.92
N GLU A 184 -8.30 5.93 11.98
CA GLU A 184 -8.54 4.49 12.14
C GLU A 184 -8.36 3.84 10.77
N VAL A 185 -7.66 2.70 10.74
CA VAL A 185 -7.34 1.95 9.53
C VAL A 185 -7.91 0.54 9.63
N HIS A 186 -8.79 0.17 8.70
CA HIS A 186 -9.28 -1.20 8.58
C HIS A 186 -8.49 -1.91 7.49
N VAL A 187 -7.90 -3.05 7.83
CA VAL A 187 -7.08 -3.88 6.95
C VAL A 187 -7.78 -5.20 6.72
N TYR A 188 -7.99 -5.58 5.46
CA TYR A 188 -8.73 -6.80 5.10
C TYR A 188 -7.83 -7.85 4.47
N GLU A 189 -7.89 -9.10 4.93
CA GLU A 189 -7.22 -10.26 4.33
C GLU A 189 -5.68 -10.11 4.21
N TYR A 190 -5.10 -9.18 4.98
CA TYR A 190 -3.66 -9.12 5.21
C TYR A 190 -3.25 -10.24 6.17
N ILE A 191 -3.95 -10.34 7.30
CA ILE A 191 -4.00 -11.56 8.11
C ILE A 191 -5.15 -12.42 7.56
N PRO A 192 -4.89 -13.69 7.19
CA PRO A 192 -5.90 -14.51 6.54
C PRO A 192 -7.06 -14.85 7.49
N SER A 193 -8.28 -14.82 6.95
CA SER A 193 -9.47 -15.34 7.63
C SER A 193 -9.53 -16.88 7.58
N LEU A 194 -10.60 -17.46 8.11
CA LEU A 194 -10.95 -18.87 7.93
C LEU A 194 -11.08 -19.28 6.45
N ARG A 195 -11.10 -18.32 5.52
CA ARG A 195 -11.13 -18.59 4.09
C ARG A 195 -9.73 -18.85 3.51
N GLN A 196 -8.66 -18.88 4.31
CA GLN A 196 -7.27 -19.07 3.87
C GLN A 196 -7.13 -20.11 2.73
N THR A 197 -6.29 -19.79 1.74
CA THR A 197 -6.04 -20.61 0.55
C THR A 197 -4.67 -20.26 -0.01
N ASP A 198 -4.13 -21.11 -0.88
CA ASP A 198 -2.86 -20.89 -1.56
C ASP A 198 -3.00 -20.02 -2.82
N LEU A 199 -4.22 -19.70 -3.26
CA LEU A 199 -4.47 -18.71 -4.32
C LEU A 199 -3.81 -17.37 -3.96
N CYS A 200 -2.81 -16.97 -4.74
CA CYS A 200 -1.95 -15.82 -4.44
C CYS A 200 -2.73 -14.50 -4.54
N HIS A 201 -3.51 -14.34 -5.60
CA HIS A 201 -4.34 -13.15 -5.83
C HIS A 201 -5.75 -13.55 -6.26
N TYR A 202 -6.76 -12.85 -5.73
CA TYR A 202 -8.18 -13.04 -6.06
C TYR A 202 -8.52 -12.92 -7.56
N HIS A 203 -7.68 -12.20 -8.32
CA HIS A 203 -7.88 -11.92 -9.74
C HIS A 203 -7.01 -12.78 -10.66
N GLU A 204 -6.25 -13.71 -10.10
CA GLU A 204 -5.38 -14.62 -10.85
C GLU A 204 -5.80 -16.07 -10.63
N ARG A 205 -5.20 -16.99 -11.41
CA ARG A 205 -5.36 -18.44 -11.24
C ARG A 205 -4.04 -19.09 -10.82
N TYR A 206 -3.25 -18.35 -10.06
CA TYR A 206 -1.92 -18.74 -9.59
C TYR A 206 -1.95 -19.06 -8.10
N TYR A 207 -1.41 -20.22 -7.74
CA TYR A 207 -1.38 -20.73 -6.37
C TYR A 207 0.07 -20.75 -5.88
N ASP A 208 0.32 -20.04 -4.79
CA ASP A 208 1.59 -20.00 -4.10
C ASP A 208 1.38 -19.59 -2.63
N ALA A 209 1.67 -20.52 -1.73
CA ALA A 209 1.60 -20.27 -0.29
C ALA A 209 2.55 -19.15 0.16
N ALA A 210 3.65 -18.90 -0.58
CA ALA A 210 4.57 -17.81 -0.30
C ALA A 210 3.93 -16.42 -0.41
N CYS A 211 2.87 -16.26 -1.20
CA CYS A 211 2.11 -15.00 -1.24
C CYS A 211 1.40 -14.71 0.09
N THR A 212 1.10 -15.75 0.88
CA THR A 212 0.49 -15.61 2.20
C THR A 212 1.52 -15.65 3.32
N LEU A 213 2.54 -16.49 3.24
CA LEU A 213 3.49 -16.72 4.34
C LEU A 213 4.79 -15.92 4.20
N GLY A 214 5.10 -15.42 3.01
CA GLY A 214 6.35 -14.72 2.70
C GLY A 214 7.38 -15.62 2.02
N ALA A 215 8.18 -15.02 1.16
CA ALA A 215 9.39 -15.61 0.57
C ALA A 215 10.44 -14.51 0.36
N TYR A 216 10.14 -13.55 -0.51
CA TYR A 216 11.01 -12.39 -0.71
C TYR A 216 10.91 -11.39 0.45
N HIS A 217 9.68 -10.93 0.77
CA HIS A 217 9.42 -10.01 1.87
C HIS A 217 9.37 -10.71 3.24
N PRO A 218 9.67 -10.02 4.35
CA PRO A 218 9.49 -10.52 5.71
C PRO A 218 8.02 -10.58 6.16
N LEU A 219 7.14 -11.08 5.27
CA LEU A 219 5.68 -10.97 5.37
C LEU A 219 5.11 -11.66 6.61
N LEU A 220 5.70 -12.77 7.06
CA LEU A 220 5.30 -13.44 8.30
C LEU A 220 5.43 -12.49 9.50
N TYR A 221 6.58 -11.84 9.63
CA TYR A 221 6.89 -10.93 10.74
C TYR A 221 6.06 -9.65 10.68
N GLU A 222 5.83 -9.13 9.47
CA GLU A 222 4.90 -8.03 9.26
C GLU A 222 3.50 -8.38 9.77
N LYS A 223 2.97 -9.58 9.46
CA LYS A 223 1.66 -10.03 9.93
C LYS A 223 1.60 -10.18 11.44
N MET A 224 2.66 -10.69 12.07
CA MET A 224 2.74 -10.79 13.53
C MET A 224 2.62 -9.41 14.20
N LEU A 225 3.31 -8.40 13.66
CA LEU A 225 3.21 -7.02 14.14
C LEU A 225 1.83 -6.43 13.95
N ILE A 226 1.23 -6.59 12.77
CA ILE A 226 -0.13 -6.12 12.51
C ILE A 226 -1.15 -6.82 13.42
N GLN A 227 -0.95 -8.11 13.70
CA GLN A 227 -1.80 -8.85 14.64
C GLN A 227 -1.66 -8.33 16.06
N HIS A 228 -0.45 -8.02 16.49
CA HIS A 228 -0.16 -7.48 17.81
C HIS A 228 -0.81 -6.10 18.02
N MET A 229 -0.81 -5.25 16.99
CA MET A 229 -1.41 -3.92 17.03
C MET A 229 -2.94 -3.90 16.80
N ASN A 230 -3.56 -5.05 16.52
CA ASN A 230 -4.99 -5.11 16.22
C ASN A 230 -5.85 -4.74 17.45
N THR A 231 -6.69 -3.72 17.31
CA THR A 231 -7.70 -3.33 18.31
C THR A 231 -9.09 -3.90 18.01
N GLY A 232 -9.26 -4.58 16.86
CA GLY A 232 -10.50 -5.22 16.45
C GLY A 232 -10.75 -6.59 17.10
N SER A 233 -11.97 -7.11 16.99
CA SER A 233 -12.34 -8.39 17.62
C SER A 233 -11.69 -9.59 16.94
N GLU A 234 -11.37 -10.65 17.71
CA GLU A 234 -10.92 -11.93 17.14
C GLU A 234 -11.95 -12.52 16.15
N ARG A 235 -13.24 -12.28 16.40
CA ARG A 235 -14.32 -12.75 15.53
C ARG A 235 -14.24 -12.08 14.16
N ASP A 236 -13.96 -10.79 14.10
CA ASP A 236 -13.77 -10.05 12.85
C ASP A 236 -12.52 -10.52 12.11
N LEU A 237 -11.43 -10.76 12.83
CA LEU A 237 -10.22 -11.32 12.25
C LEU A 237 -10.48 -12.70 11.62
N LYS A 238 -11.03 -13.63 12.41
CA LYS A 238 -11.27 -15.01 11.96
C LYS A 238 -12.30 -15.07 10.83
N ARG A 239 -13.40 -14.33 10.91
CA ARG A 239 -14.48 -14.43 9.90
C ARG A 239 -14.26 -13.54 8.70
N ASN A 240 -13.70 -12.35 8.87
CA ASN A 240 -13.65 -11.33 7.83
C ASN A 240 -12.23 -11.02 7.36
N GLY A 241 -11.21 -11.57 8.04
CA GLY A 241 -9.81 -11.22 7.78
C GLY A 241 -9.55 -9.76 8.15
N LYS A 242 -10.39 -9.17 9.00
CA LYS A 242 -10.39 -7.75 9.28
C LYS A 242 -9.58 -7.45 10.54
N VAL A 243 -8.58 -6.61 10.39
CA VAL A 243 -7.82 -5.97 11.47
C VAL A 243 -8.24 -4.51 11.54
N THR A 244 -8.34 -3.97 12.76
CA THR A 244 -8.53 -2.53 13.01
C THR A 244 -7.28 -2.00 13.70
N LEU A 245 -6.71 -0.92 13.17
CA LEU A 245 -5.53 -0.25 13.71
C LEU A 245 -5.86 1.22 13.99
N PRO A 246 -5.40 1.79 15.12
CA PRO A 246 -5.45 3.24 15.31
C PRO A 246 -4.50 3.92 14.32
N GLY A 247 -4.89 5.08 13.81
CA GLY A 247 -3.94 5.94 13.11
C GLY A 247 -3.01 6.66 14.07
N PHE A 248 -1.84 7.08 13.61
CA PHE A 248 -0.85 7.71 14.50
C PHE A 248 -1.35 9.00 15.15
N SER A 249 -2.29 9.69 14.50
CA SER A 249 -2.94 10.89 15.06
C SER A 249 -3.81 10.62 16.30
N THR A 250 -4.09 9.35 16.63
CA THR A 250 -4.91 8.95 17.78
C THR A 250 -4.13 8.15 18.83
N VAL A 251 -2.82 7.94 18.62
CA VAL A 251 -1.94 7.28 19.59
C VAL A 251 -1.42 8.31 20.58
N ASP A 252 -1.54 8.00 21.86
CA ASP A 252 -0.94 8.78 22.94
C ASP A 252 0.43 8.21 23.27
N CYS A 253 1.44 9.06 23.27
CA CYS A 253 2.81 8.69 23.64
C CYS A 253 3.18 9.55 24.85
N ASP A 254 3.47 8.90 25.98
CA ASP A 254 4.06 9.60 27.11
C ASP A 254 5.38 10.28 26.66
N PRO A 255 5.63 11.54 27.06
CA PRO A 255 6.78 12.32 26.63
C PRO A 255 8.14 11.79 27.12
#